data_AF-A0A840IY04-F1
#
_entry.id   AF-A0A840IY04-F1
#
_cell.length_a   1.000
_cell.length_b   1.000
_cell.length_c   1.000
_cell.angle_alpha   90.00
_cell.angle_beta   90.00
_cell.angle_gamma   90.00
#
_symmetry.space_group_name_H-M   'P 1'
#
loop_
_entity.id
_entity.type
_entity.pdbx_description
1 polymer ?
#
loop_
_entity_poly.entity_id
_entity_poly.type
_entity_poly.pdbx_seq_one_letter_code
_entity_poly.pdbx_strand_id
1 'polypeptide(L)'
;MVASLAASTLASHRRQLGGHTAARKLDGAALLTAGFAEGSGGSGGFGGSEPGIAGSDAADADGLDLVGARADALLGLAADNLALGRIDAARRLAVRAARVDRRWRAAVRCGWVAAEIELADGQAAAAVAPARRALEIARARGARRHAVKSAIVLGVALSAAGEPGALDLVVTAVEETEKYELHSLSWVATRVAADLDAGHAEEYRFRSQQVLHPVLQQADPCVMQIARASPWVPAEAG
;
A
#
# COMPACT_ATOMS: atom_id res chain seq x y z
N MET A 1 8.33 -1.24 18.15
CA MET A 1 8.04 -0.24 17.09
C MET A 1 8.91 -0.42 15.85
N VAL A 2 10.22 -0.14 15.89
CA VAL A 2 11.13 -0.24 14.72
C VAL A 2 11.08 -1.61 14.05
N ALA A 3 11.13 -2.70 14.82
CA ALA A 3 11.03 -4.06 14.30
C ALA A 3 9.68 -4.34 13.59
N SER A 4 8.58 -3.75 14.06
CA SER A 4 7.27 -3.84 13.39
C SER A 4 7.29 -3.11 12.05
N LEU A 5 7.80 -1.88 12.02
CA LEU A 5 7.89 -1.09 10.78
C LEU A 5 8.84 -1.74 9.76
N ALA A 6 9.96 -2.32 10.22
CA ALA A 6 10.88 -3.06 9.37
C ALA A 6 10.22 -4.31 8.77
N ALA A 7 9.48 -5.08 9.58
CA ALA A 7 8.74 -6.24 9.11
C ALA A 7 7.67 -5.88 8.06
N SER A 8 6.90 -4.82 8.30
CA SER A 8 5.90 -4.33 7.33
C SER A 8 6.52 -3.73 6.06
N THR A 9 7.71 -3.13 6.16
CA THR A 9 8.48 -2.67 4.99
C THR A 9 8.93 -3.86 4.15
N LEU A 10 9.49 -4.90 4.77
CA LEU A 10 9.88 -6.14 4.07
C LEU A 10 8.66 -6.88 3.48
N ALA A 11 7.53 -6.87 4.18
CA ALA A 11 6.27 -7.42 3.67
C ALA A 11 5.80 -6.68 2.42
N SER A 12 5.86 -5.33 2.43
CA SER A 12 5.52 -4.50 1.27
C SER A 12 6.41 -4.79 0.06
N HIS A 13 7.71 -5.03 0.27
CA HIS A 13 8.63 -5.40 -0.81
C HIS A 13 8.22 -6.72 -1.47
N ARG A 14 7.94 -7.75 -0.65
CA ARG A 14 7.47 -9.05 -1.16
C ARG A 14 6.13 -8.95 -1.88
N ARG A 15 5.21 -8.11 -1.38
CA ARG A 15 3.90 -7.88 -1.98
C ARG A 15 3.98 -7.28 -3.38
N GLN A 16 4.94 -6.37 -3.62
CA GLN A 16 5.12 -5.76 -4.95
C GLN A 16 5.43 -6.79 -6.04
N LEU A 17 6.00 -7.94 -5.66
CA LEU A 17 6.31 -9.02 -6.59
C LEU A 17 5.30 -10.18 -6.51
N GLY A 18 4.15 -9.99 -5.86
CA GLY A 18 3.09 -11.01 -5.70
C GLY A 18 3.33 -12.04 -4.59
N GLY A 19 4.31 -11.84 -3.72
CA GLY A 19 4.67 -12.72 -2.61
C GLY A 19 3.73 -12.68 -1.40
N HIS A 20 2.42 -12.70 -1.61
CA HIS A 20 1.42 -12.43 -0.57
C HIS A 20 1.47 -13.42 0.60
N THR A 21 1.73 -14.71 0.36
CA THR A 21 1.88 -15.70 1.44
C THR A 21 3.08 -15.38 2.34
N ALA A 22 4.18 -14.93 1.76
CA ALA A 22 5.40 -14.58 2.49
C ALA A 22 5.28 -13.22 3.18
N ALA A 23 4.60 -12.25 2.55
CA ALA A 23 4.27 -10.95 3.13
C ALA A 23 3.32 -11.09 4.33
N ARG A 24 2.29 -11.94 4.24
CA ARG A 24 1.33 -12.17 5.33
C ARG A 24 1.98 -12.64 6.62
N LYS A 25 3.00 -13.51 6.51
CA LYS A 25 3.77 -13.98 7.69
C LYS A 25 4.51 -12.82 8.37
N LEU A 26 5.10 -11.92 7.58
CA LEU A 26 5.82 -10.76 8.08
C LEU A 26 4.88 -9.74 8.72
N ASP A 27 3.74 -9.44 8.09
CA ASP A 27 2.77 -8.51 8.68
C ASP A 27 2.09 -9.10 9.93
N GLY A 28 1.95 -10.43 10.01
CA GLY A 28 1.60 -11.11 11.26
C GLY A 28 2.65 -10.88 12.36
N ALA A 29 3.94 -11.03 12.05
CA ALA A 29 5.03 -10.76 12.98
C ALA A 29 5.11 -9.27 13.38
N ALA A 30 4.85 -8.37 12.44
CA ALA A 30 4.77 -6.93 12.69
C ALA A 30 3.65 -6.64 13.71
N LEU A 31 2.46 -7.20 13.50
CA LEU A 31 1.33 -7.03 14.41
C LEU A 31 1.62 -7.57 15.82
N LEU A 32 2.24 -8.75 15.92
CA LEU A 32 2.68 -9.31 17.21
C LEU A 32 3.66 -8.39 17.94
N THR A 33 4.60 -7.79 17.19
CA THR A 33 5.63 -6.89 17.73
C THR A 33 5.07 -5.52 18.13
N ALA A 34 4.02 -5.04 17.44
CA ALA A 34 3.32 -3.81 17.80
C ALA A 34 2.34 -4.00 18.98
N GLY A 35 1.95 -5.25 19.26
CA GLY A 35 1.02 -5.61 20.33
C GLY A 35 -0.45 -5.60 19.91
N PHE A 36 -1.25 -6.46 20.54
CA PHE A 36 -2.71 -6.45 20.42
C PHE A 36 -3.32 -5.58 21.53
N ALA A 37 -3.54 -4.29 21.32
CA ALA A 37 -4.49 -3.59 22.17
C ALA A 37 -5.92 -3.98 21.73
N GLU A 38 -6.55 -4.93 22.41
CA GLU A 38 -8.01 -4.99 22.50
C GLU A 38 -8.40 -4.32 23.82
N GLY A 39 -9.43 -3.48 23.78
CA GLY A 39 -9.67 -2.46 24.78
C GLY A 39 -9.75 -2.99 26.21
N SER A 40 -8.97 -2.39 27.10
CA SER A 40 -9.30 -2.30 28.52
C SER A 40 -9.92 -0.92 28.76
N GLY A 41 -11.24 -0.85 28.75
CA GLY A 41 -11.90 0.11 29.61
C GLY A 41 -11.50 -0.20 31.05
N GLY A 42 -10.84 0.76 31.69
CA GLY A 42 -10.70 0.93 33.15
C GLY A 42 -10.20 -0.24 34.01
N SER A 43 -8.97 -0.13 34.51
CA SER A 43 -8.69 -0.26 35.94
C SER A 43 -7.30 0.31 36.24
N GLY A 44 -7.22 1.27 37.17
CA GLY A 44 -5.99 1.95 37.54
C GLY A 44 -4.94 1.04 38.18
N GLY A 45 -3.70 1.52 38.14
CA GLY A 45 -2.56 0.94 38.83
C GLY A 45 -1.40 1.93 38.84
N PHE A 46 -1.14 2.50 40.01
CA PHE A 46 -0.06 3.43 40.33
C PHE A 46 1.33 2.86 40.02
N GLY A 47 2.27 3.70 39.55
CA GLY A 47 3.69 3.34 39.53
C GLY A 47 4.61 4.36 38.86
N GLY A 48 5.13 5.30 39.67
CA GLY A 48 6.49 5.84 39.55
C GLY A 48 6.83 6.76 38.37
N SER A 49 6.80 8.06 38.62
CA SER A 49 7.33 9.11 37.76
C SER A 49 8.87 9.11 37.74
N GLU A 50 9.48 8.97 36.56
CA GLU A 50 10.81 9.55 36.29
C GLU A 50 10.62 10.84 35.46
N PRO A 51 11.23 11.97 35.84
CA PRO A 51 11.12 13.21 35.07
C PRO A 51 12.07 13.18 33.88
N GLY A 52 11.64 12.53 32.79
CA GLY A 52 12.32 12.54 31.50
C GLY A 52 11.86 13.73 30.65
N ILE A 53 12.79 14.65 30.41
CA ILE A 53 12.83 15.73 29.41
C ILE A 53 11.55 15.87 28.55
N ALA A 54 10.80 16.95 28.82
CA ALA A 54 9.66 17.39 28.01
C ALA A 54 10.11 17.75 26.58
N GLY A 55 10.14 16.75 25.70
CA GLY A 55 10.23 16.89 24.25
C GLY A 55 8.84 16.70 23.66
N SER A 56 8.14 17.81 23.40
CA SER A 56 6.87 17.95 22.68
C SER A 56 6.02 16.67 22.48
N ASP A 57 4.95 16.53 23.27
CA ASP A 57 3.77 15.68 23.02
C ASP A 57 2.96 16.15 21.76
N ALA A 58 3.65 16.56 20.71
CA ALA A 58 3.03 16.65 19.40
C ALA A 58 2.90 15.20 18.92
N ALA A 59 1.71 14.61 19.11
CA ALA A 59 1.38 13.29 18.59
C ALA A 59 1.96 13.14 17.18
N ASP A 60 2.74 12.08 16.94
CA ASP A 60 3.40 11.85 15.67
C ASP A 60 2.37 11.91 14.54
N ALA A 61 2.38 13.03 13.82
CA ALA A 61 1.39 13.36 12.82
C ALA A 61 1.49 12.41 11.61
N ASP A 62 2.65 11.80 11.40
CA ASP A 62 2.89 10.82 10.33
C ASP A 62 2.61 9.39 10.78
N GLY A 63 2.37 9.17 12.08
CA GLY A 63 1.98 7.89 12.64
C GLY A 63 3.07 6.83 12.50
N LEU A 64 4.34 7.19 12.70
CA LEU A 64 5.47 6.27 12.83
C LEU A 64 5.62 5.73 14.26
N ASP A 65 4.69 6.08 15.15
CA ASP A 65 4.53 5.50 16.48
C ASP A 65 3.94 4.07 16.45
N LEU A 66 3.75 3.49 17.64
CA LEU A 66 3.18 2.15 17.81
C LEU A 66 1.77 2.02 17.24
N VAL A 67 0.94 3.07 17.34
CA VAL A 67 -0.44 3.06 16.86
C VAL A 67 -0.45 2.95 15.34
N GLY A 68 0.38 3.74 14.65
CA GLY A 68 0.45 3.69 13.19
C GLY A 68 1.19 2.46 12.67
N ALA A 69 2.21 1.96 13.38
CA ALA A 69 2.84 0.68 13.07
C ALA A 69 1.84 -0.49 13.13
N ARG A 70 0.92 -0.47 14.09
CA ARG A 70 -0.14 -1.46 14.20
C ARG A 70 -1.17 -1.36 13.07
N ALA A 71 -1.57 -0.13 12.72
CA ALA A 71 -2.46 0.10 11.59
C ALA A 71 -1.83 -0.40 10.27
N ASP A 72 -0.52 -0.17 10.07
CA ASP A 72 0.20 -0.68 8.90
C ASP A 72 0.21 -2.19 8.81
N ALA A 73 0.49 -2.87 9.92
CA ALA A 73 0.49 -4.34 9.96
C ALA A 73 -0.91 -4.91 9.64
N LEU A 74 -1.98 -4.30 10.17
CA LEU A 74 -3.35 -4.68 9.86
C LEU A 74 -3.70 -4.44 8.37
N LEU A 75 -3.26 -3.32 7.80
CA LEU A 75 -3.47 -3.01 6.38
C LEU A 75 -2.67 -3.94 5.46
N GLY A 76 -1.44 -4.29 5.85
CA GLY A 76 -0.63 -5.29 5.15
C GLY A 76 -1.29 -6.67 5.15
N LEU A 77 -1.77 -7.12 6.32
CA LEU A 77 -2.56 -8.34 6.43
C LEU A 77 -3.85 -8.29 5.59
N ALA A 78 -4.51 -7.13 5.53
CA ALA A 78 -5.71 -6.97 4.70
C ALA A 78 -5.38 -7.15 3.22
N ALA A 79 -4.35 -6.45 2.73
CA ALA A 79 -3.89 -6.55 1.34
C ALA A 79 -3.47 -7.97 0.96
N ASP A 80 -2.79 -8.71 1.85
CA ASP A 80 -2.40 -10.08 1.55
C ASP A 80 -3.57 -11.06 1.60
N ASN A 81 -4.54 -10.87 2.49
CA ASN A 81 -5.74 -11.70 2.47
C ASN A 81 -6.57 -11.44 1.21
N LEU A 82 -6.66 -10.18 0.76
CA LEU A 82 -7.33 -9.82 -0.47
C LEU A 82 -6.71 -10.56 -1.67
N ALA A 83 -5.39 -10.46 -1.84
CA ALA A 83 -4.69 -11.10 -2.94
C ALA A 83 -4.73 -12.65 -2.89
N LEU A 84 -5.02 -13.23 -1.73
CA LEU A 84 -5.25 -14.67 -1.55
C LEU A 84 -6.74 -15.06 -1.72
N GLY A 85 -7.59 -14.16 -2.23
CA GLY A 85 -9.02 -14.39 -2.47
C GLY A 85 -9.89 -14.37 -1.21
N ARG A 86 -9.37 -13.93 -0.06
CA ARG A 86 -10.07 -13.91 1.23
C ARG A 86 -10.68 -12.53 1.51
N ILE A 87 -11.60 -12.12 0.64
CA ILE A 87 -12.19 -10.77 0.61
C ILE A 87 -12.79 -10.38 1.98
N ASP A 88 -13.57 -11.25 2.60
CA ASP A 88 -14.17 -10.99 3.92
C ASP A 88 -13.14 -10.73 5.03
N ALA A 89 -12.04 -11.48 5.02
CA ALA A 89 -10.97 -11.30 5.99
C ALA A 89 -10.26 -9.95 5.76
N ALA A 90 -9.99 -9.61 4.48
CA ALA A 90 -9.42 -8.32 4.12
C ALA A 90 -10.31 -7.15 4.59
N ARG A 91 -11.62 -7.23 4.35
CA ARG A 91 -12.61 -6.22 4.76
C ARG A 91 -12.62 -6.01 6.27
N ARG A 92 -12.66 -7.10 7.06
CA ARG A 92 -12.60 -7.01 8.54
C ARG A 92 -11.30 -6.38 9.04
N LEU A 93 -10.16 -6.74 8.44
CA LEU A 93 -8.85 -6.21 8.82
C LEU A 93 -8.73 -4.72 8.48
N ALA A 94 -9.20 -4.30 7.30
CA ALA A 94 -9.23 -2.89 6.89
C ALA A 94 -10.08 -2.04 7.84
N VAL A 95 -11.28 -2.51 8.22
CA VAL A 95 -12.14 -1.85 9.22
C VAL A 95 -11.42 -1.73 10.57
N ARG A 96 -10.71 -2.77 11.00
CA ARG A 96 -9.94 -2.74 12.24
C ARG A 96 -8.80 -1.72 12.17
N ALA A 97 -8.06 -1.67 11.06
CA ALA A 97 -6.98 -0.71 10.88
C ALA A 97 -7.47 0.75 10.98
N ALA A 98 -8.59 1.06 10.31
CA ALA A 98 -9.20 2.40 10.34
C ALA A 98 -9.72 2.83 11.73
N ARG A 99 -9.94 1.87 12.64
CA ARG A 99 -10.26 2.14 14.05
C ARG A 99 -9.02 2.34 14.91
N VAL A 100 -7.90 1.70 14.55
CA VAL A 100 -6.63 1.82 15.27
C VAL A 100 -6.00 3.18 15.01
N ASP A 101 -5.97 3.63 13.77
CA ASP A 101 -5.36 4.91 13.40
C ASP A 101 -6.17 5.64 12.33
N ARG A 102 -6.42 6.93 12.58
CA ARG A 102 -7.18 7.83 11.70
C ARG A 102 -6.32 8.95 11.11
N ARG A 103 -5.04 9.00 11.42
CA ARG A 103 -4.10 9.98 10.87
C ARG A 103 -3.91 9.78 9.37
N TRP A 104 -3.40 10.80 8.71
CA TRP A 104 -3.40 10.90 7.26
C TRP A 104 -2.79 9.65 6.57
N ARG A 105 -1.68 9.12 7.09
CA ARG A 105 -0.96 8.00 6.46
C ARG A 105 -1.76 6.71 6.51
N ALA A 106 -2.35 6.40 7.67
CA ALA A 106 -3.25 5.27 7.84
C ALA A 106 -4.53 5.45 7.00
N ALA A 107 -5.10 6.65 6.97
CA ALA A 107 -6.30 6.96 6.19
C ALA A 107 -6.09 6.78 4.67
N VAL A 108 -4.96 7.26 4.14
CA VAL A 108 -4.58 7.06 2.73
C VAL A 108 -4.47 5.57 2.40
N ARG A 109 -3.73 4.81 3.21
CA ARG A 109 -3.52 3.37 3.00
C ARG A 109 -4.81 2.56 3.17
N CYS A 110 -5.70 2.95 4.09
CA CYS A 110 -7.05 2.41 4.21
C CYS A 110 -7.84 2.64 2.93
N GLY A 111 -7.75 3.83 2.32
CA GLY A 111 -8.42 4.15 1.06
C GLY A 111 -7.95 3.27 -0.10
N TRP A 112 -6.64 2.98 -0.17
CA TRP A 112 -6.10 2.04 -1.17
C TRP A 112 -6.69 0.63 -1.00
N VAL A 113 -6.57 0.06 0.20
CA VAL A 113 -7.04 -1.31 0.48
C VAL A 113 -8.56 -1.41 0.31
N ALA A 114 -9.33 -0.38 0.72
CA ALA A 114 -10.77 -0.36 0.51
C ALA A 114 -11.12 -0.34 -0.99
N ALA A 115 -10.44 0.48 -1.80
CA ALA A 115 -10.66 0.48 -3.25
C ALA A 115 -10.33 -0.87 -3.89
N GLU A 116 -9.20 -1.47 -3.51
CA GLU A 116 -8.79 -2.80 -4.00
C GLU A 116 -9.80 -3.90 -3.60
N ILE A 117 -10.35 -3.84 -2.38
CA ILE A 117 -11.42 -4.76 -1.93
C ILE A 117 -12.66 -4.63 -2.82
N GLU A 118 -13.16 -3.41 -3.04
CA GLU A 118 -14.36 -3.24 -3.86
C GLU A 118 -14.13 -3.65 -5.32
N LEU A 119 -12.94 -3.40 -5.88
CA LEU A 119 -12.58 -3.88 -7.22
C LEU A 119 -12.59 -5.41 -7.30
N ALA A 120 -12.02 -6.10 -6.32
CA ALA A 120 -12.01 -7.56 -6.27
C ALA A 120 -13.41 -8.16 -6.06
N ASP A 121 -14.30 -7.43 -5.40
CA ASP A 121 -15.71 -7.80 -5.17
C ASP A 121 -16.63 -7.43 -6.37
N GLY A 122 -16.05 -6.93 -7.47
CA GLY A 122 -16.77 -6.50 -8.67
C GLY A 122 -17.55 -5.20 -8.52
N GLN A 123 -17.36 -4.45 -7.42
CA GLN A 123 -18.04 -3.20 -7.10
C GLN A 123 -17.20 -1.98 -7.53
N ALA A 124 -16.86 -1.89 -8.82
CA ALA A 124 -15.94 -0.88 -9.33
C ALA A 124 -16.34 0.57 -8.99
N ALA A 125 -17.63 0.92 -9.09
CA ALA A 125 -18.13 2.23 -8.70
C ALA A 125 -17.89 2.56 -7.20
N ALA A 126 -18.00 1.56 -6.32
CA ALA A 126 -17.75 1.73 -4.89
C ALA A 126 -16.26 1.95 -4.57
N ALA A 127 -15.35 1.50 -5.44
CA ALA A 127 -13.90 1.69 -5.29
C ALA A 127 -13.45 3.15 -5.48
N VAL A 128 -14.20 3.94 -6.25
CA VAL A 128 -13.80 5.30 -6.65
C VAL A 128 -13.74 6.24 -5.44
N ALA A 129 -14.74 6.23 -4.57
CA ALA A 129 -14.82 7.13 -3.42
C ALA A 129 -13.64 6.98 -2.43
N PRO A 130 -13.27 5.77 -1.95
CA PRO A 130 -12.11 5.61 -1.08
C PRO A 130 -10.78 5.95 -1.79
N ALA A 131 -10.63 5.61 -3.07
CA ALA A 131 -9.42 5.96 -3.84
C ALA A 131 -9.25 7.48 -3.99
N ARG A 132 -10.34 8.20 -4.29
CA ARG A 132 -10.34 9.66 -4.43
C ARG A 132 -9.97 10.35 -3.12
N ARG A 133 -10.58 9.94 -2.00
CA ARG A 133 -10.23 10.47 -0.67
C ARG A 133 -8.75 10.24 -0.34
N ALA A 134 -8.19 9.08 -0.68
CA ALA A 134 -6.78 8.79 -0.45
C ALA A 134 -5.86 9.75 -1.26
N LEU A 135 -6.24 10.11 -2.49
CA LEU A 135 -5.50 11.08 -3.28
C LEU A 135 -5.60 12.50 -2.69
N GLU A 136 -6.81 12.92 -2.32
CA GLU A 136 -7.06 14.24 -1.71
C GLU A 136 -6.24 14.43 -0.43
N ILE A 137 -6.26 13.45 0.49
CA ILE A 137 -5.50 13.50 1.74
C ILE A 137 -3.99 13.55 1.44
N ALA A 138 -3.50 12.70 0.54
CA ALA A 138 -2.08 12.65 0.21
C ALA A 138 -1.58 13.96 -0.41
N ARG A 139 -2.38 14.58 -1.29
CA ARG A 139 -2.08 15.90 -1.88
C ARG A 139 -2.11 17.01 -0.82
N ALA A 140 -3.15 17.05 0.01
CA ALA A 140 -3.26 18.04 1.09
C ALA A 140 -2.08 18.00 2.06
N ARG A 141 -1.53 16.80 2.32
CA ARG A 141 -0.34 16.62 3.16
C ARG A 141 0.98 16.99 2.47
N GLY A 142 1.00 17.09 1.15
CA GLY A 142 2.23 17.20 0.35
C GLY A 142 3.03 15.89 0.27
N ALA A 143 2.40 14.75 0.57
CA ALA A 143 3.05 13.44 0.62
C ALA A 143 3.21 12.84 -0.78
N ARG A 144 4.18 13.35 -1.55
CA ARG A 144 4.36 13.09 -2.99
C ARG A 144 4.27 11.61 -3.41
N ARG A 145 5.06 10.72 -2.80
CA ARG A 145 5.00 9.28 -3.13
C ARG A 145 3.62 8.67 -2.87
N HIS A 146 2.93 9.11 -1.81
CA HIS A 146 1.57 8.67 -1.52
C HIS A 146 0.57 9.23 -2.53
N ALA A 147 0.73 10.49 -2.96
CA ALA A 147 -0.11 11.09 -3.98
C ALA A 147 -0.01 10.33 -5.31
N VAL A 148 1.21 10.01 -5.77
CA VAL A 148 1.43 9.20 -6.98
C VAL A 148 0.79 7.82 -6.86
N LYS A 149 1.01 7.10 -5.75
CA LYS A 149 0.38 5.78 -5.53
C LYS A 149 -1.15 5.89 -5.51
N SER A 150 -1.71 6.90 -4.84
CA SER A 150 -3.15 7.16 -4.83
C SER A 150 -3.71 7.49 -6.21
N ALA A 151 -2.96 8.22 -7.05
CA ALA A 151 -3.36 8.55 -8.41
C ALA A 151 -3.46 7.29 -9.28
N ILE A 152 -2.49 6.37 -9.17
CA ILE A 152 -2.54 5.06 -9.86
C ILE A 152 -3.79 4.27 -9.42
N VAL A 153 -4.04 4.16 -8.11
CA VAL A 153 -5.20 3.43 -7.57
C VAL A 153 -6.52 4.05 -8.03
N LEU A 154 -6.63 5.38 -7.99
CA LEU A 154 -7.82 6.09 -8.48
C LEU A 154 -8.00 5.91 -9.99
N GLY A 155 -6.92 5.94 -10.77
CA GLY A 155 -6.98 5.70 -12.22
C GLY A 155 -7.53 4.32 -12.56
N VAL A 156 -7.06 3.28 -11.86
CA VAL A 156 -7.61 1.91 -11.99
C VAL A 156 -9.09 1.87 -11.60
N ALA A 157 -9.48 2.51 -10.49
CA ALA A 157 -10.87 2.53 -10.05
C ALA A 157 -11.80 3.27 -11.03
N LEU A 158 -11.36 4.41 -11.58
CA LEU A 158 -12.12 5.16 -12.58
C LEU A 158 -12.29 4.35 -13.86
N SER A 159 -11.21 3.74 -14.36
CA SER A 159 -11.26 2.89 -15.56
C SER A 159 -12.23 1.72 -15.37
N ALA A 160 -12.13 0.99 -14.25
CA ALA A 160 -13.01 -0.14 -13.97
C ALA A 160 -14.48 0.29 -13.80
N ALA A 161 -14.73 1.51 -13.29
CA ALA A 161 -16.07 2.07 -13.16
C ALA A 161 -16.61 2.68 -14.47
N GLY A 162 -15.81 2.75 -15.54
CA GLY A 162 -16.19 3.43 -16.78
C GLY A 162 -16.26 4.96 -16.67
N GLU A 163 -15.61 5.52 -15.65
CA GLU A 163 -15.58 6.97 -15.39
C GLU A 163 -14.41 7.63 -16.16
N PRO A 164 -14.58 8.88 -16.64
CA PRO A 164 -13.54 9.57 -17.40
C PRO A 164 -12.34 9.98 -16.53
N GLY A 165 -11.24 10.34 -17.19
CA GLY A 165 -10.04 10.91 -16.56
C GLY A 165 -9.06 9.87 -15.98
N ALA A 166 -9.33 8.57 -16.15
CA ALA A 166 -8.43 7.50 -15.72
C ALA A 166 -7.04 7.60 -16.40
N LEU A 167 -7.03 7.75 -17.72
CA LEU A 167 -5.80 7.79 -18.51
C LEU A 167 -4.94 9.01 -18.13
N ASP A 168 -5.50 10.22 -18.19
CA ASP A 168 -4.77 11.46 -17.86
C ASP A 168 -4.13 11.40 -16.47
N LEU A 169 -4.87 10.86 -15.49
CA LEU A 169 -4.38 10.72 -14.13
C LEU A 169 -3.21 9.73 -14.02
N VAL A 170 -3.27 8.60 -14.73
CA VAL A 170 -2.19 7.59 -14.73
C VAL A 170 -0.98 8.08 -15.50
N VAL A 171 -1.16 8.76 -16.65
CA VAL A 171 -0.06 9.36 -17.41
C VAL A 171 0.68 10.40 -16.57
N THR A 172 -0.06 11.29 -15.90
CA THR A 172 0.55 12.24 -14.95
C THR A 172 1.30 11.50 -13.84
N ALA A 173 0.76 10.39 -13.32
CA ALA A 173 1.45 9.59 -12.32
C ALA A 173 2.75 8.96 -12.87
N VAL A 174 2.77 8.49 -14.12
CA VAL A 174 3.99 8.00 -14.80
C VAL A 174 5.05 9.11 -14.86
N GLU A 175 4.68 10.30 -15.36
CA GLU A 175 5.58 11.45 -15.42
C GLU A 175 6.12 11.84 -14.04
N GLU A 176 5.28 11.84 -13.01
CA GLU A 176 5.72 12.10 -11.63
C GLU A 176 6.65 10.99 -11.10
N THR A 177 6.43 9.71 -11.45
CA THR A 177 7.37 8.66 -11.05
C THR A 177 8.74 8.84 -11.68
N GLU A 178 8.81 9.29 -12.93
CA GLU A 178 10.06 9.56 -13.63
C GLU A 178 10.76 10.80 -13.06
N LYS A 179 10.02 11.91 -12.96
CA LYS A 179 10.51 13.20 -12.43
C LYS A 179 11.11 13.10 -11.02
N TYR A 180 10.58 12.20 -10.20
CA TYR A 180 10.97 12.05 -8.80
C TYR A 180 11.65 10.70 -8.49
N GLU A 181 12.08 9.98 -9.53
CA GLU A 181 12.84 8.72 -9.42
C GLU A 181 12.15 7.68 -8.51
N LEU A 182 10.82 7.62 -8.56
CA LEU A 182 10.00 6.70 -7.78
C LEU A 182 9.95 5.32 -8.46
N HIS A 183 11.10 4.69 -8.66
CA HIS A 183 11.25 3.43 -9.42
C HIS A 183 10.30 2.32 -8.94
N SER A 184 10.07 2.21 -7.62
CA SER A 184 9.14 1.24 -7.02
C SER A 184 7.67 1.40 -7.48
N LEU A 185 7.31 2.55 -8.05
CA LEU A 185 5.98 2.84 -8.59
C LEU A 185 5.97 2.94 -10.12
N SER A 186 7.11 3.26 -10.74
CA SER A 186 7.22 3.50 -12.18
C SER A 186 6.78 2.30 -13.02
N TRP A 187 7.24 1.08 -12.71
CA TRP A 187 6.84 -0.10 -13.47
C TRP A 187 5.34 -0.43 -13.33
N VAL A 188 4.75 -0.16 -12.17
CA VAL A 188 3.31 -0.34 -11.93
C VAL A 188 2.50 0.72 -12.68
N ALA A 189 2.91 1.99 -12.60
CA ALA A 189 2.24 3.10 -13.28
C ALA A 189 2.23 2.88 -14.79
N THR A 190 3.38 2.52 -15.37
CA THR A 190 3.50 2.20 -16.80
C THR A 190 2.71 0.95 -17.18
N ARG A 191 2.68 -0.09 -16.33
CA ARG A 191 1.85 -1.28 -16.61
C ARG A 191 0.36 -0.94 -16.68
N VAL A 192 -0.13 -0.10 -15.77
CA VAL A 192 -1.52 0.40 -15.78
C VAL A 192 -1.75 1.29 -17.00
N ALA A 193 -0.83 2.18 -17.34
CA ALA A 193 -0.93 3.02 -18.54
C ALA A 193 -1.07 2.17 -19.81
N ALA A 194 -0.32 1.08 -19.93
CA ALA A 194 -0.43 0.14 -21.05
C ALA A 194 -1.81 -0.54 -21.18
N ASP A 195 -2.54 -0.69 -20.08
CA ASP A 195 -3.89 -1.26 -20.10
C ASP A 195 -4.96 -0.21 -20.44
N LEU A 196 -4.65 1.08 -20.23
CA LEU A 196 -5.56 2.21 -20.50
C LEU A 196 -5.37 2.83 -21.88
N ASP A 197 -4.14 2.84 -22.41
CA ASP A 197 -3.79 3.43 -23.70
C ASP A 197 -3.30 2.36 -24.67
N ALA A 198 -4.23 1.81 -25.45
CA ALA A 198 -3.94 0.83 -26.48
C ALA A 198 -2.99 1.37 -27.57
N GLY A 199 -2.95 2.69 -27.80
CA GLY A 199 -2.11 3.31 -28.83
C GLY A 199 -0.63 3.33 -28.47
N HIS A 200 -0.29 3.39 -27.17
CA HIS A 200 1.08 3.40 -26.66
C HIS A 200 1.39 2.20 -25.77
N ALA A 201 0.56 1.14 -25.81
CA ALA A 201 0.67 0.00 -24.91
C ALA A 201 2.03 -0.70 -24.96
N GLU A 202 2.62 -0.85 -26.15
CA GLU A 202 3.95 -1.47 -26.31
C GLU A 202 5.06 -0.63 -25.69
N GLU A 203 5.02 0.69 -25.87
CA GLU A 203 5.98 1.62 -25.26
C GLU A 203 5.92 1.54 -23.74
N TYR A 204 4.73 1.59 -23.17
CA TYR A 204 4.54 1.48 -21.73
C TYR A 204 4.97 0.11 -21.18
N ARG A 205 4.68 -0.99 -21.88
CA ARG A 205 5.14 -2.34 -21.48
C ARG A 205 6.66 -2.44 -21.52
N PHE A 206 7.29 -1.89 -22.56
CA PHE A 206 8.74 -1.85 -22.67
C PHE A 206 9.38 -1.05 -21.52
N ARG A 207 8.87 0.17 -21.23
CA ARG A 207 9.33 0.97 -20.07
C ARG A 207 9.14 0.22 -18.74
N SER A 208 8.01 -0.46 -18.57
CA SER A 208 7.75 -1.27 -17.37
C SER A 208 8.81 -2.37 -17.19
N GLN A 209 9.16 -3.08 -18.26
CA GLN A 209 10.21 -4.11 -18.26
C GLN A 209 11.60 -3.53 -17.96
N GLN A 210 11.94 -2.38 -18.54
CA GLN A 210 13.23 -1.72 -18.30
C GLN A 210 13.45 -1.35 -16.82
N VAL A 211 12.40 -1.00 -16.10
CA VAL A 211 12.48 -0.69 -14.66
C VAL A 211 12.45 -1.96 -13.82
N LEU A 212 11.62 -2.94 -14.19
CA LEU A 212 11.44 -4.17 -13.42
C LEU A 212 12.68 -5.07 -13.48
N HIS A 213 13.34 -5.17 -14.63
CA HIS A 213 14.49 -6.06 -14.82
C HIS A 213 15.64 -5.78 -13.84
N PRO A 214 16.16 -4.53 -13.69
CA PRO A 214 17.17 -4.21 -12.67
C PRO A 214 16.69 -4.46 -11.23
N VAL A 215 15.41 -4.18 -10.94
CA VAL A 215 14.84 -4.42 -9.60
C VAL A 215 14.88 -5.91 -9.26
N LEU A 216 14.55 -6.77 -10.22
CA LEU A 216 14.65 -8.21 -10.04
C LEU A 216 16.11 -8.65 -9.90
N GLN A 217 17.04 -8.16 -10.75
CA GLN A 217 18.46 -8.54 -10.65
C GLN A 217 19.09 -8.26 -9.28
N GLN A 218 18.64 -7.20 -8.59
CA GLN A 218 19.15 -6.83 -7.28
C GLN A 218 18.38 -7.47 -6.11
N ALA A 219 17.32 -8.23 -6.40
CA ALA A 219 16.53 -8.91 -5.39
C ALA A 219 17.27 -10.10 -4.78
N ASP A 220 17.09 -10.33 -3.48
CA ASP A 220 17.61 -11.53 -2.83
C ASP A 220 16.97 -12.82 -3.41
N PRO A 221 17.61 -14.00 -3.26
CA PRO A 221 17.11 -15.24 -3.86
C PRO A 221 15.67 -15.62 -3.47
N CYS A 222 15.23 -15.27 -2.26
CA CYS A 222 13.86 -15.54 -1.81
C CYS A 222 12.86 -14.64 -2.54
N VAL A 223 13.20 -13.36 -2.72
CA VAL A 223 12.40 -12.41 -3.49
C VAL A 223 12.38 -12.76 -4.97
N MET A 224 13.50 -13.23 -5.54
CA MET A 224 13.55 -13.74 -6.92
C MET A 224 12.65 -14.97 -7.12
N GLN A 225 12.65 -15.90 -6.17
CA GLN A 225 11.77 -17.08 -6.22
C GLN A 225 10.29 -16.67 -6.18
N ILE A 226 9.94 -15.67 -5.36
CA ILE A 226 8.60 -15.09 -5.31
C ILE A 226 8.22 -14.50 -6.68
N ALA A 227 9.10 -13.70 -7.27
CA ALA A 227 8.83 -13.04 -8.55
C ALA A 227 8.58 -14.06 -9.67
N ARG A 228 9.41 -15.11 -9.76
CA ARG A 228 9.27 -16.18 -10.77
C ARG A 228 7.97 -16.99 -10.63
N ALA A 229 7.46 -17.15 -9.42
CA ALA A 229 6.22 -17.87 -9.15
C ALA A 229 4.97 -16.98 -9.25
N SER A 230 5.15 -15.68 -9.47
CA SER A 230 4.07 -14.70 -9.41
C SER A 230 3.36 -14.58 -10.75
N PRO A 231 2.03 -14.71 -10.81
CA PRO A 231 1.27 -14.42 -12.02
C PRO A 231 1.21 -12.91 -12.34
N TRP A 232 1.66 -12.06 -11.40
CA TRP A 232 1.58 -10.60 -11.48
C TRP A 232 2.87 -9.95 -12.01
N VAL A 233 3.97 -10.69 -12.00
CA VAL A 233 5.26 -10.24 -12.53
C VAL A 233 5.38 -10.78 -13.95
N PRO A 234 5.55 -9.92 -14.97
CA PRO A 234 5.79 -10.38 -16.34
C PRO A 234 6.95 -11.36 -16.37
N ALA A 235 6.74 -12.52 -16.99
CA ALA A 235 7.86 -13.41 -17.29
C ALA A 235 8.83 -12.65 -18.21
N GLU A 236 10.14 -12.75 -17.94
CA GLU A 236 11.12 -12.26 -18.90
C GLU A 236 10.90 -13.04 -20.20
N ALA A 237 10.53 -12.32 -21.26
CA ALA A 237 10.56 -12.91 -22.60
C ALA A 237 12.03 -13.28 -22.85
N GLY A 238 12.29 -14.58 -22.89
CA GLY A 238 13.61 -15.12 -23.25
C GLY A 238 13.97 -14.82 -24.70
#